data_AF-A0A180FYB7-F1
#
_entry.id   AF-A0A180FYB7-F1
#
_cell.length_a   1.000
_cell.length_b   1.000
_cell.length_c   1.000
_cell.angle_alpha   90.00
_cell.angle_beta   90.00
_cell.angle_gamma   90.00
#
_symmetry.space_group_name_H-M   'P 1'
#
loop_
_entity.id
_entity.type
_entity.pdbx_description
1 polymer ?
#
loop_
_entity_poly.entity_id
_entity_poly.type
_entity_poly.pdbx_seq_one_letter_code
_entity_poly.pdbx_strand_id
1 'polypeptide(L)'
;MNTPKGQEFQEFAEQLKLVYHFAFTHHLMDVRGGQQMRKIPVLLDNNYTAINSKSKLFCIKESGAIIMVRKMNERLMADEDCEMAEMHDWVALGISELSPVMNECIYFFRYAKDEDTRIPDTFRKQLVSLFRALDCPLGNYNSTQPRIYVSGQGRGKYSNADIVIWP
;
A
#
# COMPACT_ATOMS: atom_id res chain seq x y z
N MET A 1 -17.57 2.45 4.80
CA MET A 1 -16.90 1.44 3.94
C MET A 1 -15.41 1.67 4.10
N ASN A 2 -14.64 0.63 4.44
CA ASN A 2 -13.18 0.75 4.52
C ASN A 2 -12.63 0.90 3.10
N THR A 3 -11.73 1.85 2.86
CA THR A 3 -11.11 2.05 1.55
C THR A 3 -9.86 1.18 1.45
N PRO A 4 -9.39 0.82 0.24
CA PRO A 4 -8.13 0.08 0.08
C PRO A 4 -6.95 0.74 0.82
N LYS A 5 -6.80 2.07 0.70
CA LYS A 5 -5.79 2.84 1.45
C LYS A 5 -5.97 2.82 2.96
N GLY A 6 -7.21 2.75 3.45
CA GLY A 6 -7.49 2.57 4.88
C GLY A 6 -7.11 1.17 5.37
N GLN A 7 -7.31 0.15 4.53
CA GLN A 7 -6.94 -1.23 4.81
C GLN A 7 -5.41 -1.41 4.86
N GLU A 8 -4.65 -0.79 3.94
CA GLU A 8 -3.18 -0.79 3.98
C GLU A 8 -2.65 -0.36 5.36
N PHE A 9 -3.14 0.77 5.87
CA PHE A 9 -2.71 1.29 7.17
C PHE A 9 -3.18 0.39 8.33
N GLN A 10 -4.42 -0.09 8.27
CA GLN A 10 -4.96 -0.94 9.31
C GLN A 10 -4.18 -2.25 9.41
N GLU A 11 -3.93 -2.91 8.28
CA GLU A 11 -3.14 -4.15 8.23
C GLU A 11 -1.73 -3.91 8.76
N PHE A 12 -1.07 -2.85 8.28
CA PHE A 12 0.23 -2.43 8.77
C PHE A 12 0.27 -2.22 10.29
N ALA A 13 -0.68 -1.46 10.84
CA ALA A 13 -0.75 -1.17 12.27
C ALA A 13 -1.00 -2.44 13.11
N GLU A 14 -1.84 -3.37 12.62
CA GLU A 14 -2.07 -4.66 13.30
C GLU A 14 -0.80 -5.54 13.27
N GLN A 15 -0.03 -5.54 12.18
CA GLN A 15 1.27 -6.22 12.13
C GLN A 15 2.25 -5.63 13.17
N LEU A 16 2.32 -4.30 13.28
CA LEU A 16 3.14 -3.63 14.30
C LEU A 16 2.72 -3.99 15.72
N LYS A 17 1.41 -4.09 15.96
CA LYS A 17 0.88 -4.48 17.26
C LYS A 17 1.26 -5.91 17.64
N LEU A 18 1.22 -6.83 16.68
CA LEU A 18 1.62 -8.22 16.88
C LEU A 18 3.11 -8.36 17.19
N VAL A 19 3.96 -7.59 16.52
CA VAL A 19 5.42 -7.74 16.62
C VAL A 19 6.03 -6.89 17.73
N TYR A 20 5.58 -5.64 17.89
CA TYR A 20 6.21 -4.63 18.73
C TYR A 20 5.30 -4.15 19.87
N HIS A 21 4.11 -4.76 20.04
CA HIS A 21 3.10 -4.29 20.99
C HIS A 21 2.72 -2.82 20.77
N PHE A 22 2.78 -2.36 19.51
CA PHE A 22 2.41 -1.02 19.11
C PHE A 22 0.94 -0.74 19.45
N ALA A 23 0.68 0.39 20.12
CA ALA A 23 -0.65 0.84 20.46
C ALA A 23 -1.07 1.97 19.52
N PHE A 24 -2.26 1.82 18.93
CA PHE A 24 -2.86 2.83 18.06
C PHE A 24 -4.34 2.99 18.37
N THR A 25 -4.90 4.13 17.97
CA THR A 25 -6.34 4.39 17.99
C THR A 25 -6.80 4.66 16.58
N HIS A 26 -7.90 4.03 16.18
CA HIS A 26 -8.55 4.30 14.89
C HIS A 26 -9.75 5.21 15.08
N HIS A 27 -9.86 6.21 14.20
CA HIS A 27 -11.02 7.07 14.11
C HIS A 27 -11.69 6.89 12.75
N LEU A 28 -12.98 6.60 12.74
CA LEU A 28 -13.76 6.52 11.52
C LEU A 28 -13.89 7.91 10.91
N MET A 29 -13.60 8.02 9.61
CA MET A 29 -13.72 9.27 8.86
C MET A 29 -14.63 9.08 7.66
N ASP A 30 -15.57 10.00 7.48
CA ASP A 30 -16.40 10.02 6.28
C ASP A 30 -15.76 10.90 5.20
N VAL A 31 -15.21 10.24 4.18
CA VAL A 31 -14.57 10.89 3.02
C VAL A 31 -15.58 11.52 2.06
N ARG A 32 -16.87 11.16 2.14
CA ARG A 32 -17.93 11.72 1.27
C ARG A 32 -18.31 13.13 1.70
N GLY A 33 -18.17 13.42 2.99
CA GLY A 33 -18.49 14.72 3.59
C GLY A 33 -17.36 15.75 3.57
N GLY A 34 -16.25 15.49 2.88
CA GLY A 34 -15.12 16.42 2.77
C GLY A 34 -14.27 16.55 4.06
N GLN A 35 -14.46 15.67 5.04
CA GLN A 35 -13.72 15.73 6.31
C GLN A 35 -12.20 15.56 6.13
N GLN A 36 -11.77 14.86 5.08
CA GLN A 36 -10.37 14.65 4.70
C GLN A 36 -9.59 15.94 4.38
N MET A 37 -10.28 17.04 4.06
CA MET A 37 -9.66 18.34 3.77
C MET A 37 -9.22 19.06 5.04
N ARG A 38 -9.70 18.64 6.21
CA ARG A 38 -9.18 19.11 7.50
C ARG A 38 -7.84 18.41 7.70
N LYS A 39 -6.79 19.13 8.13
CA LYS A 39 -5.44 18.57 8.39
C LYS A 39 -5.56 17.39 9.36
N ILE A 40 -5.60 16.18 8.84
CA ILE A 40 -5.72 14.97 9.67
C ILE A 40 -4.42 14.17 9.50
N PRO A 41 -3.66 13.99 10.59
CA PRO A 41 -2.47 13.16 10.58
C PRO A 41 -2.87 11.68 10.61
N VAL A 42 -2.29 10.88 9.72
CA VAL A 42 -2.54 9.42 9.65
C VAL A 42 -1.56 8.68 10.57
N LEU A 43 -0.42 9.28 10.90
CA LEU A 43 0.45 8.84 12.00
C LEU A 43 1.00 10.05 12.76
N LEU A 44 0.80 10.06 14.09
CA LEU A 44 1.43 10.97 15.05
C LEU A 44 2.29 10.13 15.99
N ASP A 45 3.60 10.28 15.91
CA ASP A 45 4.51 9.65 16.87
C ASP A 45 5.08 10.70 17.83
N ASN A 46 4.83 10.50 19.13
CA ASN A 46 5.28 11.38 20.22
C ASN A 46 6.63 10.95 20.81
N ASN A 47 7.16 9.79 20.42
CA ASN A 47 8.37 9.19 20.98
C ASN A 47 9.61 9.39 20.12
N TYR A 48 9.46 9.76 18.85
CA TYR A 48 10.61 10.13 18.02
C TYR A 48 10.94 11.61 18.15
N THR A 49 12.24 11.93 18.19
CA THR A 49 12.73 13.24 17.76
C THR A 49 12.27 13.40 16.32
N ALA A 50 11.13 14.06 16.11
CA ALA A 50 10.73 14.54 14.81
C ALA A 50 11.96 15.22 14.18
N ILE A 51 12.11 15.09 12.85
CA ILE A 51 13.18 15.76 12.09
C ILE A 51 13.27 17.26 12.46
N ASN A 52 12.20 17.83 13.01
CA ASN A 52 12.19 19.10 13.72
C ASN A 52 11.62 18.97 15.15
N SER A 53 12.48 18.90 16.18
CA SER A 53 12.19 19.13 17.61
C SER A 53 11.22 18.16 18.32
N LYS A 54 11.56 17.74 19.55
CA LYS A 54 10.66 17.03 20.49
C LYS A 54 9.38 17.81 20.82
N SER A 55 9.33 19.12 20.54
CA SER A 55 8.17 19.97 20.76
C SER A 55 7.17 19.98 19.60
N LYS A 56 7.48 19.33 18.46
CA LYS A 56 6.59 19.28 17.29
C LYS A 56 6.29 17.84 16.92
N LEU A 57 5.00 17.54 16.90
CA LEU A 57 4.46 16.31 16.36
C LEU A 57 4.86 16.16 14.90
N PHE A 58 5.34 14.98 14.52
CA PHE A 58 5.56 14.63 13.12
C PHE A 58 4.28 13.99 12.56
N CYS A 59 3.82 14.48 11.41
CA CYS A 59 2.60 14.02 10.76
C CYS A 59 2.96 13.40 9.42
N ILE A 60 2.61 12.13 9.24
CA ILE A 60 2.66 11.44 7.95
C ILE A 60 1.22 11.28 7.43
N LYS A 61 1.02 11.48 6.13
CA LYS A 61 -0.30 11.40 5.47
C LYS A 61 -0.37 10.30 4.42
N GLU A 62 0.70 10.11 3.66
CA GLU A 62 0.76 9.11 2.59
C GLU A 62 0.96 7.72 3.18
N SER A 63 0.09 6.77 2.84
CA SER A 63 0.19 5.38 3.31
C SER A 63 1.55 4.78 2.96
N GLY A 64 2.03 5.04 1.74
CA GLY A 64 3.37 4.65 1.28
C GLY A 64 4.52 5.17 2.14
N ALA A 65 4.41 6.40 2.66
CA ALA A 65 5.43 6.95 3.55
C ALA A 65 5.38 6.34 4.96
N ILE A 66 4.18 5.98 5.43
CA ILE A 66 3.98 5.34 6.74
C ILE A 66 4.59 3.94 6.76
N ILE A 67 4.30 3.13 5.75
CA ILE A 67 4.84 1.78 5.64
C ILE A 67 6.35 1.75 5.38
N MET A 68 6.97 2.88 4.99
CA MET A 68 8.42 3.00 4.81
C MET A 68 9.16 3.46 6.08
N VAL A 69 8.47 3.66 7.21
CA VAL A 69 9.13 4.04 8.48
C VAL A 69 9.98 2.87 9.00
N ARG A 70 11.26 2.87 8.61
CA ARG A 70 12.24 1.79 8.81
C ARG A 70 12.34 1.24 10.24
N LYS A 71 12.30 2.12 11.26
CA LYS A 71 12.40 1.72 12.67
C LYS A 71 11.19 0.95 13.19
N MET A 72 10.04 1.03 12.51
CA MET A 72 8.86 0.26 12.86
C MET A 72 8.82 -1.09 12.12
N ASN A 73 9.67 -1.30 11.12
CA ASN A 73 9.42 -2.29 10.06
C ASN A 73 10.54 -3.29 9.82
N GLU A 74 11.49 -3.46 10.73
CA GLU A 74 12.63 -4.36 10.53
C GLU A 74 12.21 -5.80 10.16
N ARG A 75 11.05 -6.28 10.65
CA ARG A 75 10.54 -7.61 10.27
C ARG A 75 9.78 -7.66 8.94
N LEU A 76 9.22 -6.54 8.48
CA LEU A 76 8.45 -6.42 7.24
C LEU A 76 9.31 -5.97 6.05
N MET A 77 10.59 -5.66 6.32
CA MET A 77 11.60 -5.38 5.31
C MET A 77 12.36 -6.66 4.94
N ALA A 78 12.90 -6.65 3.72
CA ALA A 78 13.84 -7.67 3.31
C ALA A 78 15.21 -7.48 4.00
N ASP A 79 15.91 -8.59 4.20
CA ASP A 79 17.18 -8.62 4.94
C ASP A 79 18.37 -8.28 4.02
N GLU A 80 18.28 -8.65 2.74
CA GLU A 80 19.31 -8.45 1.71
C GLU A 80 19.02 -7.23 0.82
N ASP A 81 20.06 -6.51 0.38
CA ASP A 81 19.92 -5.27 -0.42
C ASP A 81 19.14 -5.48 -1.71
N CYS A 82 19.37 -6.60 -2.42
CA CYS A 82 18.67 -6.92 -3.66
C CYS A 82 17.18 -7.22 -3.41
N GLU A 83 16.86 -7.93 -2.34
CA GLU A 83 15.46 -8.20 -1.98
C GLU A 83 14.75 -6.94 -1.49
N MET A 84 15.48 -6.03 -0.82
CA MET A 84 14.96 -4.74 -0.40
C MET A 84 14.65 -3.84 -1.60
N ALA A 85 15.50 -3.87 -2.63
CA ALA A 85 15.23 -3.18 -3.89
C ALA A 85 14.00 -3.76 -4.60
N GLU A 86 13.87 -5.08 -4.69
CA GLU A 86 12.69 -5.74 -5.27
C GLU A 86 11.40 -5.39 -4.50
N MET A 87 11.43 -5.44 -3.17
CA MET A 87 10.29 -5.05 -2.33
C MET A 87 9.90 -3.58 -2.57
N HIS A 88 10.88 -2.66 -2.62
CA HIS A 88 10.60 -1.24 -2.89
C HIS A 88 10.04 -1.00 -4.29
N ASP A 89 10.48 -1.77 -5.29
CA ASP A 89 9.95 -1.70 -6.64
C ASP A 89 8.45 -2.06 -6.68
N TRP A 90 8.07 -3.15 -6.01
CA TRP A 90 6.67 -3.54 -5.87
C TRP A 90 5.82 -2.51 -5.10
N VAL A 91 6.36 -1.95 -4.01
CA VAL A 91 5.68 -0.87 -3.27
C VAL A 91 5.50 0.36 -4.17
N ALA A 92 6.52 0.75 -4.93
CA ALA A 92 6.46 1.88 -5.85
C ALA A 92 5.42 1.64 -6.95
N LEU A 93 5.41 0.45 -7.58
CA LEU A 93 4.40 0.06 -8.56
C LEU A 93 2.99 0.13 -7.98
N GLY A 94 2.79 -0.41 -6.78
CA GLY A 94 1.52 -0.42 -6.07
C GLY A 94 0.95 0.98 -5.82
N ILE A 95 1.80 1.91 -5.37
CA ILE A 95 1.41 3.29 -5.05
C ILE A 95 1.24 4.15 -6.30
N SER A 96 2.15 4.03 -7.27
CA SER A 96 2.24 4.97 -8.40
C SER A 96 1.42 4.57 -9.62
N GLU A 97 1.18 3.28 -9.82
CA GLU A 97 0.49 2.79 -11.03
C GLU A 97 -0.77 2.00 -10.67
N LEU A 98 -0.65 0.93 -9.88
CA LEU A 98 -1.77 0.02 -9.63
C LEU A 98 -2.94 0.72 -8.92
N SER A 99 -2.67 1.41 -7.81
CA SER A 99 -3.70 2.11 -7.05
C SER A 99 -4.42 3.19 -7.88
N PRO A 100 -3.72 4.11 -8.59
CA PRO A 100 -4.38 5.09 -9.45
C PRO A 100 -5.22 4.46 -10.57
N VAL A 101 -4.66 3.49 -11.31
CA VAL A 101 -5.37 2.85 -12.43
C VAL A 101 -6.60 2.09 -11.95
N MET A 102 -6.51 1.43 -10.78
CA MET A 102 -7.65 0.76 -10.17
C MET A 102 -8.74 1.77 -9.76
N ASN A 103 -8.37 2.91 -9.18
CA ASN A 103 -9.32 3.95 -8.80
C ASN A 103 -10.05 4.53 -10.03
N GLU A 104 -9.34 4.78 -11.13
CA GLU A 104 -9.95 5.23 -12.38
C GLU A 104 -10.89 4.16 -12.95
N CYS A 105 -10.47 2.89 -12.97
CA CYS A 105 -11.36 1.79 -13.34
C CYS A 105 -12.64 1.77 -12.49
N ILE A 106 -12.52 1.86 -11.17
CA ILE A 106 -13.68 1.89 -10.27
C ILE A 106 -14.57 3.08 -10.58
N TYR A 107 -14.00 4.27 -10.79
CA TYR A 107 -14.73 5.47 -11.16
C TYR A 107 -15.54 5.25 -12.44
N PHE A 108 -14.87 4.88 -13.53
CA PHE A 108 -15.51 4.73 -14.82
C PHE A 108 -16.53 3.58 -14.88
N PHE A 109 -16.24 2.44 -14.24
CA PHE A 109 -17.13 1.27 -14.30
C PHE A 109 -18.29 1.32 -13.31
N ARG A 110 -18.20 2.11 -12.22
CA ARG A 110 -19.26 2.14 -11.19
C ARG A 110 -19.98 3.47 -11.05
N TYR A 111 -19.33 4.59 -11.33
CA TYR A 111 -19.84 5.92 -10.97
C TYR A 111 -20.03 6.84 -12.18
N ALA A 112 -19.17 6.74 -13.19
CA ALA A 112 -19.33 7.54 -14.41
C ALA A 112 -20.62 7.16 -15.13
N LYS A 113 -21.30 8.17 -15.68
CA LYS A 113 -22.48 8.00 -16.55
C LYS A 113 -22.12 8.20 -18.03
N ASP A 114 -20.82 8.22 -18.33
CA ASP A 114 -20.32 8.53 -19.66
C ASP A 114 -20.65 7.43 -20.66
N GLU A 115 -21.08 7.84 -21.85
CA GLU A 115 -21.34 6.93 -22.98
C GLU A 115 -20.07 6.60 -23.77
N ASP A 116 -18.98 7.36 -23.58
CA ASP A 116 -17.70 7.13 -24.26
C ASP A 116 -16.90 6.01 -23.59
N THR A 117 -16.90 4.84 -24.23
CA THR A 117 -16.23 3.64 -23.70
C THR A 117 -14.71 3.64 -23.87
N ARG A 118 -14.13 4.57 -24.65
CA ARG A 118 -12.69 4.55 -24.99
C ARG A 118 -11.79 4.77 -23.78
N ILE A 119 -12.19 5.66 -22.88
CA ILE A 119 -11.45 5.98 -21.66
C ILE A 119 -11.49 4.79 -20.68
N PRO A 120 -12.67 4.23 -20.33
CA PRO A 120 -12.74 2.99 -19.55
C PRO A 120 -11.93 1.83 -20.15
N ASP A 121 -11.95 1.65 -21.47
CA ASP A 121 -11.20 0.58 -22.16
C ASP A 121 -9.69 0.76 -22.03
N THR A 122 -9.20 1.99 -21.99
CA THR A 122 -7.78 2.30 -21.81
C THR A 122 -7.32 1.90 -20.41
N PHE A 123 -8.03 2.34 -19.38
CA PHE A 123 -7.72 1.96 -18.00
C PHE A 123 -7.88 0.47 -17.76
N ARG A 124 -8.87 -0.18 -18.38
CA ARG A 124 -9.03 -1.63 -18.32
C ARG A 124 -7.83 -2.37 -18.90
N LYS A 125 -7.31 -1.95 -20.06
CA LYS A 125 -6.13 -2.57 -20.68
C LYS A 125 -4.89 -2.38 -19.81
N GLN A 126 -4.70 -1.19 -19.25
CA GLN A 126 -3.61 -0.90 -18.32
C GLN A 126 -3.71 -1.79 -17.07
N LEU A 127 -4.90 -1.88 -16.46
CA LEU A 127 -5.14 -2.71 -15.29
C LEU A 127 -4.84 -4.19 -15.55
N VAL A 128 -5.29 -4.73 -16.69
CA VAL A 128 -4.97 -6.11 -17.09
C VAL A 128 -3.47 -6.31 -17.28
N SER A 129 -2.74 -5.33 -17.82
CA SER A 129 -1.29 -5.38 -17.95
C SER A 129 -0.60 -5.43 -16.57
N LEU A 130 -1.06 -4.62 -15.62
CA LEU A 130 -0.52 -4.59 -14.25
C LEU A 130 -0.80 -5.92 -13.52
N PHE A 131 -2.00 -6.48 -13.64
CA PHE A 131 -2.32 -7.79 -13.08
C PHE A 131 -1.49 -8.91 -13.72
N ARG A 132 -1.17 -8.83 -15.02
CA ARG A 132 -0.25 -9.79 -15.65
C ARG A 132 1.18 -9.67 -15.11
N ALA A 133 1.63 -8.45 -14.81
CA ALA A 133 2.93 -8.24 -14.17
C ALA A 133 2.97 -8.89 -12.78
N LEU A 134 1.87 -8.82 -12.02
CA LEU A 134 1.71 -9.51 -10.73
C LEU A 134 1.58 -11.03 -10.85
N ASP A 135 0.88 -11.51 -11.88
CA ASP A 135 0.66 -12.94 -12.11
C ASP A 135 1.92 -13.65 -12.62
N CYS A 136 2.88 -12.95 -13.22
CA CYS A 136 4.13 -13.57 -13.67
C CYS A 136 4.98 -14.17 -12.51
N PRO A 137 5.24 -13.45 -11.40
CA PRO A 137 5.95 -14.00 -10.25
C PRO A 137 5.10 -14.93 -9.37
N LEU A 138 3.79 -14.65 -9.23
CA LEU A 138 2.87 -15.41 -8.36
C LEU A 138 2.29 -16.64 -9.04
N GLY A 139 2.02 -16.54 -10.34
CA GLY A 139 1.47 -17.58 -11.19
C GLY A 139 2.58 -18.54 -11.62
N ASN A 140 2.31 -19.82 -11.47
CA ASN A 140 3.16 -20.96 -11.84
C ASN A 140 3.58 -21.04 -13.33
N TYR A 141 3.51 -19.97 -14.11
CA TYR A 141 3.62 -20.02 -15.56
C TYR A 141 4.93 -20.65 -16.05
N ASN A 142 6.04 -20.50 -15.31
CA ASN A 142 7.34 -21.07 -15.68
C ASN A 142 8.13 -21.66 -14.50
N SER A 143 7.55 -21.77 -13.30
CA SER A 143 8.26 -22.22 -12.09
C SER A 143 7.59 -23.44 -11.47
N THR A 144 8.40 -24.42 -11.03
CA THR A 144 7.93 -25.57 -10.24
C THR A 144 7.61 -25.20 -8.79
N GLN A 145 7.95 -23.97 -8.38
CA GLN A 145 7.60 -23.41 -7.08
C GLN A 145 6.98 -22.00 -7.27
N PRO A 146 5.65 -21.86 -7.12
CA PRO A 146 5.01 -20.55 -7.18
C PRO A 146 5.43 -19.72 -5.98
N ARG A 147 5.58 -18.41 -6.21
CA ARG A 147 5.63 -17.47 -5.09
C ARG A 147 4.26 -17.37 -4.43
N ILE A 148 4.29 -17.27 -3.10
CA ILE A 148 3.12 -16.91 -2.29
C ILE A 148 3.07 -15.39 -2.09
N TYR A 149 4.24 -14.76 -1.99
CA TYR A 149 4.40 -13.33 -1.73
C TYR A 149 5.09 -12.64 -2.90
N VAL A 150 4.82 -11.35 -3.07
CA VAL A 150 5.24 -10.60 -4.26
C VAL A 150 6.76 -10.44 -4.37
N SER A 151 7.46 -10.32 -3.23
CA SER A 151 8.92 -10.12 -3.17
C SER A 151 9.64 -11.19 -2.35
N GLY A 152 10.94 -11.36 -2.60
CA GLY A 152 11.83 -12.24 -1.85
C GLY A 152 12.12 -13.58 -2.52
N GLN A 153 13.14 -14.27 -2.03
CA GLN A 153 13.59 -15.54 -2.60
C GLN A 153 12.60 -16.71 -2.43
N GLY A 154 12.73 -17.71 -3.31
CA GLY A 154 11.94 -18.94 -3.24
C GLY A 154 10.44 -18.67 -3.38
N ARG A 155 9.68 -18.92 -2.30
CA ARG A 155 8.24 -18.66 -2.26
C ARG A 155 7.89 -17.19 -1.94
N GLY A 156 8.89 -16.32 -1.79
CA GLY A 156 8.73 -14.96 -1.30
C GLY A 156 8.59 -14.89 0.22
N LYS A 157 8.61 -13.67 0.76
CA LYS A 157 8.43 -13.35 2.18
C LYS A 157 7.38 -12.24 2.28
N TYR A 158 6.41 -12.41 3.18
CA TYR A 158 5.41 -11.38 3.46
C TYR A 158 6.11 -10.08 3.87
N SER A 159 5.73 -8.98 3.22
CA SER A 159 6.42 -7.70 3.32
C SER A 159 5.47 -6.52 3.12
N ASN A 160 6.01 -5.31 3.20
CA ASN A 160 5.27 -4.09 2.87
C ASN A 160 4.73 -4.09 1.43
N ALA A 161 5.37 -4.81 0.51
CA ALA A 161 4.89 -4.91 -0.86
C ALA A 161 3.53 -5.63 -0.92
N ASP A 162 3.36 -6.70 -0.14
CA ASP A 162 2.09 -7.42 -0.05
C ASP A 162 0.99 -6.55 0.58
N ILE A 163 1.30 -5.79 1.63
CA ILE A 163 0.37 -4.86 2.29
C ILE A 163 -0.16 -3.81 1.31
N VAL A 164 0.67 -3.32 0.40
CA VAL A 164 0.29 -2.29 -0.59
C VAL A 164 -0.49 -2.87 -1.76
N ILE A 165 -0.14 -4.08 -2.20
CA ILE A 165 -0.71 -4.68 -3.41
C ILE A 165 -2.04 -5.40 -3.14
N TRP A 166 -2.23 -5.92 -1.93
CA TRP A 166 -3.37 -6.78 -1.60
C TRP A 166 -4.75 -6.09 -1.56
N PRO A 167 -4.92 -4.90 -0.96
CA PRO A 167 -6.23 -4.25 -0.84
C PRO A 167 -6.83 -3.73 -2.16
#